data_AF-A0A354AX79-F1
#
_entry.id   AF-A0A354AX79-F1
#
_cell.length_a   1.000
_cell.length_b   1.000
_cell.length_c   1.000
_cell.angle_alpha   90.00
_cell.angle_beta   90.00
_cell.angle_gamma   90.00
#
_symmetry.space_group_name_H-M   'P 1'
#
loop_
_entity.id
_entity.type
_entity.pdbx_description
1 polymer ?
#
loop_
_entity_poly.entity_id
_entity_poly.type
_entity_poly.pdbx_seq_one_letter_code
_entity_poly.pdbx_strand_id
1 'polypeptide(L)' 'TMRARIDRLKDLERMESSGAIAMRPKKEAAVLRRELERLQKYLGGLKNMRRLPDVVILVDQRRETNAVLEARKLDIPL' A
#
# COMPACT_ATOMS: atom_id res chain seq x y z
N THR A 1 -5.43 -1.58 -10.20
CA THR A 1 -4.66 -0.31 -10.17
C THR A 1 -4.17 -0.03 -8.75
N MET A 2 -3.05 0.68 -8.55
CA MET A 2 -2.52 1.01 -7.21
C MET A 2 -3.59 1.59 -6.27
N ARG A 3 -4.43 2.51 -6.77
CA ARG A 3 -5.54 3.11 -5.99
C ARG A 3 -6.52 2.09 -5.42
N ALA A 4 -6.97 1.13 -6.23
CA ALA A 4 -7.87 0.06 -5.77
C ALA A 4 -7.25 -0.80 -4.66
N ARG A 5 -5.92 -0.98 -4.65
CA ARG A 5 -5.23 -1.69 -3.56
C ARG A 5 -5.14 -0.86 -2.28
N ILE A 6 -5.02 0.47 -2.40
CA ILE A 6 -5.08 1.40 -1.26
C ILE A 6 -6.49 1.43 -0.66
N ASP A 7 -7.52 1.43 -1.50
CA ASP A 7 -8.91 1.37 -1.03
C ASP A 7 -9.20 0.05 -0.32
N ARG A 8 -8.73 -1.07 -0.90
CA ARG A 8 -8.79 -2.39 -0.25
C ARG A 8 -8.10 -2.43 1.11
N LEU A 9 -6.93 -1.78 1.25
CA LEU A 9 -6.23 -1.67 2.53
C LEU A 9 -7.09 -0.95 3.58
N LYS A 10 -7.70 0.19 3.20
CA LYS A 10 -8.59 0.95 4.10
C LYS A 10 -9.81 0.14 4.53
N ASP A 11 -10.38 -0.65 3.62
CA ASP A 11 -11.51 -1.51 3.95
C ASP A 11 -11.11 -2.62 4.93
N LEU A 12 -9.96 -3.26 4.73
CA LEU A 12 -9.46 -4.29 5.65
C LEU A 12 -9.16 -3.71 7.04
N GLU A 13 -8.56 -2.53 7.15
CA GLU A 13 -8.36 -1.84 8.45
C GLU A 13 -9.68 -1.46 9.13
N ARG A 14 -10.70 -1.04 8.37
CA ARG A 14 -12.05 -0.81 8.91
C ARG A 14 -12.69 -2.11 9.42
N MET A 15 -12.49 -3.21 8.71
CA MET A 15 -12.97 -4.53 9.14
C MET A 15 -12.22 -5.05 10.37
N GLU A 16 -10.94 -4.72 10.50
CA GLU A 16 -10.14 -5.06 11.67
C GLU A 16 -10.57 -4.25 12.91
N SER A 17 -10.68 -2.93 12.76
CA SER A 17 -11.10 -2.02 13.84
C SER A 17 -12.54 -2.23 14.31
N SER A 18 -13.45 -2.64 13.42
CA SER A 18 -14.82 -3.01 13.79
C SER A 18 -14.94 -4.42 14.39
N GLY A 19 -13.86 -5.20 14.45
CA GLY A 19 -13.88 -6.58 14.95
C GLY A 19 -14.55 -7.59 13.99
N ALA A 20 -14.97 -7.16 12.80
CA ALA A 20 -15.64 -8.00 11.81
C ALA A 20 -14.76 -9.18 11.33
N ILE A 21 -13.42 -9.02 11.36
CA ILE A 21 -12.47 -10.10 11.05
C ILE A 21 -12.53 -11.21 12.11
N ALA A 22 -12.76 -10.88 13.38
CA ALA A 22 -12.83 -11.86 14.46
C ALA A 22 -14.14 -12.67 14.46
N MET A 23 -15.19 -12.12 13.85
CA MET A 23 -16.49 -12.80 13.71
C MET A 23 -16.50 -13.86 12.58
N ARG A 24 -15.47 -13.87 11.72
CA ARG A 24 -15.32 -14.83 10.62
C ARG A 24 -14.67 -16.14 11.08
N PRO A 25 -14.85 -17.25 10.34
CA PRO A 25 -14.14 -18.50 10.60
C PRO A 25 -12.62 -18.30 10.70
N LYS A 26 -11.96 -19.01 11.63
CA LYS A 26 -10.50 -18.86 11.90
C LYS A 26 -9.63 -18.95 10.65
N LYS A 27 -10.01 -19.78 9.67
CA LYS A 27 -9.29 -19.92 8.40
C LYS A 27 -9.38 -18.63 7.56
N GLU A 28 -10.57 -18.07 7.40
CA GLU A 28 -10.80 -16.82 6.65
C GLU A 28 -10.17 -15.62 7.35
N ALA A 29 -10.31 -15.54 8.68
CA ALA A 29 -9.68 -14.50 9.48
C ALA A 29 -8.15 -14.48 9.33
N ALA A 30 -7.51 -15.67 9.27
CA ALA A 30 -6.07 -15.78 9.05
C ALA A 30 -5.64 -15.31 7.65
N VAL A 31 -6.44 -15.60 6.61
CA VAL A 31 -6.16 -15.12 5.24
C VAL A 31 -6.27 -13.60 5.17
N LEU A 32 -7.33 -13.03 5.74
CA LEU A 32 -7.55 -11.58 5.77
C LEU A 32 -6.46 -10.84 6.54
N ARG A 33 -6.00 -11.38 7.67
CA ARG A 33 -4.87 -10.81 8.43
C ARG A 33 -3.56 -10.82 7.65
N ARG A 34 -3.25 -11.93 6.96
CA ARG A 34 -2.07 -12.01 6.09
C ARG A 34 -2.14 -11.02 4.93
N GLU A 35 -3.32 -10.83 4.35
CA GLU A 35 -3.55 -9.84 3.31
C GLU A 35 -3.34 -8.42 3.85
N LEU A 36 -3.90 -8.11 5.02
CA LEU A 36 -3.73 -6.84 5.72
C LEU A 36 -2.26 -6.56 6.02
N GLU A 37 -1.53 -7.48 6.64
CA GLU A 37 -0.09 -7.32 6.94
C GLU A 37 0.74 -7.06 5.69
N ARG A 38 0.47 -7.82 4.61
CA ARG A 38 1.16 -7.65 3.34
C ARG A 38 0.87 -6.25 2.76
N LEU A 39 -0.38 -5.84 2.70
CA LEU A 39 -0.74 -4.53 2.16
C LEU A 39 -0.22 -3.38 3.04
N GLN A 40 -0.24 -3.52 4.36
CA GLN A 40 0.32 -2.56 5.31
C GLN A 40 1.82 -2.34 5.08
N LYS A 41 2.57 -3.44 4.89
CA LYS A 41 4.03 -3.40 4.65
C LYS A 41 4.42 -2.60 3.41
N TYR A 42 3.66 -2.72 2.32
CA TYR A 42 4.01 -2.10 1.04
C TYR A 42 3.30 -0.77 0.79
N LEU A 43 2.06 -0.61 1.25
CA LEU A 43 1.21 0.55 0.94
C LEU A 43 0.93 1.45 2.14
N GLY A 44 1.42 1.10 3.34
CA GLY A 44 1.19 1.88 4.55
C GLY A 44 1.68 3.33 4.42
N GLY A 45 2.86 3.53 3.81
CA GLY A 45 3.39 4.88 3.55
C GLY A 45 2.64 5.67 2.48
N LEU A 46 1.96 4.99 1.56
CA LEU A 46 1.19 5.60 0.47
C LEU A 46 -0.26 5.89 0.86
N LYS A 47 -0.72 5.42 2.03
CA LYS A 47 -2.11 5.51 2.49
C LYS A 47 -2.65 6.95 2.55
N ASN A 48 -1.79 7.90 2.91
CA ASN A 48 -2.14 9.31 3.06
C ASN A 48 -1.97 10.11 1.77
N MET A 49 -1.37 9.54 0.72
CA MET A 49 -1.16 10.23 -0.55
C MET A 49 -2.47 10.31 -1.34
N ARG A 50 -3.02 11.53 -1.46
CA ARG A 50 -4.21 11.82 -2.27
C ARG A 50 -3.87 12.24 -3.70
N ARG A 51 -2.68 12.80 -3.89
CA ARG A 51 -2.15 13.29 -5.17
C ARG A 51 -0.80 12.65 -5.47
N LEU A 52 -0.35 12.76 -6.72
CA LEU A 52 1.01 12.39 -7.09
C LEU A 52 2.02 13.28 -6.33
N PRO A 53 3.18 12.73 -5.96
CA PRO A 53 4.18 13.50 -5.24
C PRO A 53 4.87 14.48 -6.18
N ASP A 54 5.16 15.67 -5.68
CA ASP A 54 5.88 16.72 -6.43
C ASP A 54 7.40 16.47 -6.45
N VAL A 55 7.92 15.69 -5.50
CA VAL A 55 9.34 15.30 -5.37
C VAL A 55 9.40 13.88 -4.80
N VAL A 56 10.37 13.07 -5.24
CA VAL A 56 10.62 11.72 -4.71
C VAL A 56 12.07 11.59 -4.29
N ILE A 57 12.31 11.10 -3.06
CA ILE A 57 13.66 10.81 -2.56
C ILE A 57 13.86 9.29 -2.64
N LEU A 58 14.89 8.86 -3.37
CA LEU A 58 15.25 7.45 -3.51
C LEU A 58 16.53 7.14 -2.73
N VAL A 59 16.55 5.98 -2.06
CA VAL A 59 17.73 5.45 -1.41
C VAL A 59 18.29 4.32 -2.28
N ASP A 60 19.52 4.50 -2.77
CA ASP A 60 20.21 3.57 -3.68
C ASP A 60 19.52 3.40 -5.05
N GLN A 61 19.90 4.26 -5.99
CA GLN A 61 19.42 4.25 -7.37
C GLN A 61 19.72 2.97 -8.15
N ARG A 62 20.73 2.17 -7.75
CA ARG A 62 21.09 0.95 -8.49
C ARG A 62 20.14 -0.20 -8.19
N ARG A 63 19.59 -0.24 -6.97
CA ARG A 63 18.60 -1.23 -6.57
C ARG A 63 17.18 -0.81 -6.98
N GLU A 64 16.93 0.49 -7.05
CA GLU A 64 15.61 1.10 -7.31
C GLU A 64 15.43 1.60 -8.76
N THR A 65 16.03 0.94 -9.75
CA THR A 65 15.98 1.37 -11.17
C THR A 65 14.56 1.58 -11.68
N ASN A 66 13.60 0.75 -11.25
CA ASN A 66 12.20 0.89 -11.64
C ASN A 66 11.59 2.21 -11.14
N ALA A 67 11.91 2.63 -9.92
CA ALA A 67 11.42 3.89 -9.36
C ALA A 67 11.97 5.09 -10.13
N VAL A 68 13.24 5.03 -10.55
CA VAL A 68 13.86 6.06 -11.41
C VAL A 68 13.15 6.16 -12.76
N LEU A 69 12.82 5.03 -13.37
CA LEU A 69 12.12 4.99 -14.66
C LEU A 69 10.68 5.51 -14.55
N GLU A 70 9.97 5.19 -13.47
CA GLU A 70 8.61 5.68 -13.23
C GLU A 70 8.59 7.19 -12.97
N ALA A 71 9.52 7.70 -12.15
CA ALA A 71 9.63 9.13 -11.88
C ALA A 71 9.94 9.93 -13.16
N ARG A 72 10.87 9.44 -14.00
CA ARG A 72 11.16 10.07 -15.32
C ARG A 72 9.97 10.05 -16.27
N LYS A 73 9.15 8.98 -16.26
CA LYS A 73 7.92 8.93 -17.09
C LYS A 73 6.85 9.91 -16.62
N LEU A 74 6.82 10.19 -15.33
CA LEU A 74 5.85 11.09 -14.70
C LEU A 74 6.37 12.53 -14.57
N ASP A 75 7.55 12.82 -15.09
CA ASP A 75 8.25 14.11 -15.00
C ASP A 75 8.43 14.60 -13.54
N ILE A 76 8.62 13.65 -12.61
CA ILE A 76 8.82 13.96 -11.19
C ILE A 76 10.31 14.14 -10.93
N PRO A 77 10.74 15.25 -10.31
CA PRO A 77 12.12 15.44 -9.91
C PRO A 77 12.55 14.42 -8.83
N LEU A 78 13.73 13.85 -9.05
CA LEU A 78 14.41 12.86 -8.20
C LEU A 78 15.60 13.48 -7.47
#